data_AF-A0A7C3C186-F1
#
_entry.id   AF-A0A7C3C186-F1
#
_cell.length_a   1.000
_cell.length_b   1.000
_cell.length_c   1.000
_cell.angle_alpha   90.00
_cell.angle_beta   90.00
_cell.angle_gamma   90.00
#
_symmetry.space_group_name_H-M   'P 1'
#
loop_
_entity.id
_entity.type
_entity.pdbx_description
1 polymer ?
#
loop_
_entity_poly.entity_id
_entity_poly.type
_entity_poly.pdbx_seq_one_letter_code
_entity_poly.pdbx_strand_id
1 'polypeptide(L)'
;ERDLRLPENCPLVGVELCPRAVELPSFRHPKQCAYILGPEHGSLSPSMQNLCRHIVKIPTKFCINVSLAAALTLYDRSLCLGGYPKRPLMPGGPDLAEMQKWKLARTRRD
;
A
#
# COMPACT_ATOMS: atom_id res chain seq x y z
N GLU A 1 -18.81 14.85 -0.26
CA GLU A 1 -18.19 14.19 -1.44
C GLU A 1 -17.98 15.09 -2.67
N ARG A 2 -18.42 16.36 -2.70
CA ARG A 2 -18.33 17.24 -3.90
C ARG A 2 -17.07 18.12 -4.04
N ASP A 3 -16.03 17.92 -3.22
CA ASP A 3 -14.83 18.78 -3.28
C ASP A 3 -13.52 18.01 -3.02
N LEU A 4 -13.47 16.71 -3.37
CA LEU A 4 -12.23 15.95 -3.28
C LEU A 4 -11.26 16.42 -4.37
N ARG A 5 -10.29 17.24 -3.98
CA ARG A 5 -9.21 17.73 -4.86
C ARG A 5 -7.94 16.95 -4.58
N LEU A 6 -7.49 16.20 -5.57
CA LEU A 6 -6.19 15.51 -5.54
C LEU A 6 -5.20 16.26 -6.43
N PRO A 7 -3.89 16.20 -6.12
CA PRO A 7 -2.86 16.67 -7.03
C PRO A 7 -2.98 16.01 -8.41
N GLU A 8 -2.46 16.65 -9.44
CA GLU A 8 -2.43 16.07 -10.78
C GLU A 8 -1.73 14.70 -10.77
N ASN A 9 -2.27 13.77 -11.57
CA ASN A 9 -1.73 12.42 -11.70
C ASN A 9 -1.68 11.62 -10.37
N CYS A 10 -2.44 12.02 -9.34
CA CYS A 10 -2.58 11.34 -8.06
C CYS A 10 -3.90 10.53 -8.02
N PRO A 11 -3.92 9.27 -8.49
CA PRO A 11 -5.12 8.44 -8.41
C PRO A 11 -5.49 8.12 -6.96
N LEU A 12 -6.79 7.99 -6.72
CA LEU A 12 -7.32 7.47 -5.46
C LEU A 12 -7.27 5.94 -5.44
N VAL A 13 -6.74 5.37 -4.36
CA VAL A 13 -6.69 3.94 -4.09
C VAL A 13 -7.49 3.65 -2.83
N GLY A 14 -8.59 2.92 -2.96
CA GLY A 14 -9.41 2.49 -1.83
C GLY A 14 -8.80 1.27 -1.15
N VAL A 15 -8.69 1.29 0.18
CA VAL A 15 -8.35 0.13 1.01
C VAL A 15 -9.64 -0.34 1.67
N GLU A 16 -10.24 -1.39 1.11
CA GLU A 16 -11.58 -1.84 1.47
C GLU A 16 -11.76 -3.34 1.21
N LEU A 17 -12.45 -4.02 2.13
CA LEU A 17 -12.82 -5.41 1.98
C LEU A 17 -14.10 -5.54 1.15
N CYS A 18 -13.95 -5.66 -0.17
CA CYS A 18 -15.08 -5.91 -1.08
C CYS A 18 -14.75 -6.95 -2.16
N PRO A 19 -15.76 -7.57 -2.82
CA PRO A 19 -15.54 -8.64 -3.79
C PRO A 19 -14.68 -8.25 -5.00
N ARG A 20 -14.68 -6.96 -5.38
CA ARG A 20 -13.92 -6.45 -6.53
C ARG A 20 -12.50 -6.00 -6.18
N ALA A 21 -12.11 -6.04 -4.90
CA ALA A 21 -10.81 -5.57 -4.46
C ALA A 21 -9.70 -6.56 -4.82
N VAL A 22 -8.55 -6.02 -5.25
CA VAL A 22 -7.34 -6.80 -5.51
C VAL A 22 -6.64 -7.11 -4.19
N GLU A 23 -6.10 -8.32 -4.06
CA GLU A 23 -5.28 -8.68 -2.89
C GLU A 23 -4.02 -7.80 -2.84
N LEU A 24 -3.82 -7.10 -1.72
CA LEU A 24 -2.74 -6.14 -1.51
C LEU A 24 -1.35 -6.72 -1.85
N PRO A 25 -0.97 -7.95 -1.45
CA PRO A 25 0.35 -8.50 -1.76
C PRO A 25 0.64 -8.68 -3.27
N SER A 26 -0.41 -8.71 -4.10
CA SER A 26 -0.30 -8.83 -5.56
C SER A 26 -0.48 -7.49 -6.28
N PHE A 27 -0.79 -6.42 -5.54
CA PHE A 27 -1.05 -5.10 -6.11
C PHE A 27 0.25 -4.32 -6.29
N ARG A 28 0.43 -3.73 -7.48
CA ARG A 28 1.53 -2.78 -7.72
C ARG A 28 1.08 -1.36 -7.46
N HIS A 29 1.66 -0.75 -6.44
CA HIS A 29 1.31 0.61 -6.06
C HIS A 29 1.70 1.66 -7.12
N PRO A 30 0.83 2.65 -7.41
CA PRO A 30 1.20 3.80 -8.23
C PRO A 30 2.35 4.60 -7.61
N LYS A 31 3.23 5.19 -8.44
CA LYS A 31 4.35 6.03 -7.96
C LYS A 31 3.90 7.19 -7.07
N GLN A 32 2.73 7.74 -7.34
CA GLN A 32 2.03 8.70 -6.50
C GLN A 32 0.55 8.32 -6.46
N CYS A 33 -0.08 8.39 -5.28
CA CYS A 33 -1.52 8.13 -5.10
C CYS A 33 -1.97 8.65 -3.74
N ALA A 34 -3.27 8.89 -3.61
CA ALA A 34 -3.93 9.09 -2.33
C ALA A 34 -4.60 7.77 -1.92
N TYR A 35 -4.38 7.32 -0.69
CA TYR A 35 -5.11 6.18 -0.14
C TYR A 35 -6.32 6.69 0.62
N ILE A 36 -7.46 6.04 0.43
CA ILE A 36 -8.64 6.21 1.26
C ILE A 36 -8.98 4.88 1.92
N LEU A 37 -9.13 4.90 3.24
CA LEU A 37 -9.37 3.70 4.03
C LEU A 37 -10.84 3.62 4.40
N GLY A 38 -11.41 2.43 4.22
CA GLY A 38 -12.75 2.13 4.74
C GLY A 38 -12.79 2.26 6.27
N PRO A 39 -13.96 2.61 6.83
CA PRO A 39 -14.15 2.62 8.28
C PRO A 39 -14.06 1.21 8.85
N GLU A 40 -13.66 1.07 10.11
CA GLU A 40 -13.61 -0.25 10.78
C GLU A 40 -14.98 -0.94 10.83
N HIS A 41 -16.02 -0.12 11.00
CA HIS A 41 -17.42 -0.54 10.95
C HIS A 41 -18.12 0.16 9.80
N GLY A 42 -18.49 -0.63 8.79
CA GLY A 42 -19.15 -0.15 7.57
C GLY A 42 -18.28 -0.37 6.34
N SER A 43 -18.53 0.43 5.31
CA SER A 43 -17.75 0.38 4.07
C SER A 43 -17.65 1.79 3.50
N LEU A 44 -16.65 1.99 2.64
CA LEU A 44 -16.63 3.14 1.75
C LEU A 44 -17.96 3.23 1.00
N SER A 45 -18.52 4.43 0.93
CA SER A 45 -19.74 4.69 0.17
C SER A 45 -19.59 4.23 -1.28
N PRO A 46 -20.65 3.77 -1.95
CA PRO A 46 -20.58 3.39 -3.36
C PRO A 46 -20.01 4.51 -4.24
N SER A 47 -20.34 5.76 -3.95
CA SER A 47 -19.77 6.94 -4.60
C SER A 47 -18.25 7.05 -4.39
N MET A 48 -17.75 6.85 -3.18
CA MET A 48 -16.30 6.85 -2.93
C MET A 48 -15.59 5.68 -3.61
N GLN A 49 -16.19 4.50 -3.62
CA GLN A 49 -15.66 3.35 -4.33
C GLN A 49 -15.58 3.59 -5.85
N ASN A 50 -16.53 4.34 -6.43
CA ASN A 50 -16.53 4.70 -7.85
C ASN A 50 -15.45 5.75 -8.19
N LEU A 51 -15.05 6.59 -7.24
CA LEU A 51 -13.94 7.53 -7.42
C LEU A 51 -12.57 6.85 -7.34
N CYS A 52 -12.48 5.69 -6.69
CA CYS A 52 -11.25 4.93 -6.58
C CYS A 52 -10.85 4.33 -7.93
N ARG A 53 -9.68 4.69 -8.45
CA ARG A 53 -9.11 4.05 -9.65
C ARG A 53 -8.77 2.59 -9.39
N HIS A 54 -8.36 2.27 -8.16
CA HIS A 54 -8.08 0.93 -7.70
C HIS A 54 -8.72 0.72 -6.33
N ILE A 55 -9.22 -0.49 -6.05
CA ILE A 55 -9.57 -0.92 -4.71
C ILE A 55 -8.73 -2.14 -4.37
N VAL A 56 -8.10 -2.12 -3.22
CA VAL A 56 -7.27 -3.19 -2.69
C VAL A 56 -7.80 -3.64 -1.34
N LYS A 57 -7.55 -4.90 -1.00
CA LYS A 57 -7.89 -5.49 0.29
C LYS A 57 -6.68 -6.18 0.88
N ILE A 58 -6.59 -6.14 2.20
CA ILE A 58 -5.65 -6.98 2.95
C ILE A 58 -6.30 -8.37 3.04
N PRO A 59 -5.55 -9.48 2.83
CA PRO A 59 -6.09 -10.84 2.81
C PRO A 59 -6.46 -11.35 4.21
N THR A 60 -7.35 -10.63 4.91
CA THR A 60 -7.92 -10.97 6.21
C THR A 60 -9.38 -11.38 6.03
N LYS A 61 -9.90 -12.21 6.96
CA LYS A 61 -11.31 -12.64 6.92
C LYS A 61 -12.30 -11.51 7.23
N PHE A 62 -11.86 -10.52 8.00
CA PHE A 62 -12.67 -9.41 8.48
C PHE A 62 -11.91 -8.09 8.33
N CYS A 63 -12.64 -6.98 8.42
CA CYS A 63 -12.06 -5.66 8.54
C CYS A 63 -11.13 -5.62 9.76
N ILE A 64 -10.01 -4.94 9.61
CA ILE A 64 -9.03 -4.72 10.67
C ILE A 64 -9.07 -3.26 11.09
N ASN A 65 -8.43 -2.95 12.22
CA ASN A 65 -8.24 -1.59 12.67
C ASN A 65 -7.68 -0.68 11.55
N VAL A 66 -8.21 0.53 11.43
CA VAL A 66 -7.88 1.44 10.31
C VAL A 66 -6.40 1.84 10.31
N SER A 67 -5.81 2.04 11.50
CA SER A 67 -4.39 2.35 11.64
C SER A 67 -3.52 1.17 11.21
N LEU A 68 -3.94 -0.06 11.52
CA LEU A 68 -3.27 -1.27 11.06
C LEU A 68 -3.37 -1.43 9.53
N ALA A 69 -4.54 -1.14 8.95
CA ALA A 69 -4.72 -1.16 7.50
C ALA A 69 -3.80 -0.13 6.80
N ALA A 70 -3.68 1.07 7.34
CA ALA A 70 -2.77 2.10 6.84
C ALA A 70 -1.31 1.64 6.93
N ALA A 71 -0.89 1.12 8.08
CA ALA A 71 0.48 0.64 8.29
C ALA A 71 0.85 -0.50 7.32
N LEU A 72 -0.03 -1.50 7.17
CA LEU A 72 0.19 -2.62 6.25
C LEU A 72 0.25 -2.15 4.80
N THR A 73 -0.64 -1.23 4.39
CA THR A 73 -0.66 -0.67 3.03
C THR A 73 0.62 0.10 2.72
N LEU A 74 1.09 0.94 3.64
CA LEU A 74 2.31 1.72 3.44
C LEU A 74 3.58 0.85 3.52
N TYR A 75 3.58 -0.17 4.37
CA TYR A 75 4.67 -1.15 4.43
C TYR A 75 4.76 -1.95 3.13
N ASP A 76 3.64 -2.45 2.62
CA ASP A 76 3.59 -3.14 1.33
C ASP A 76 4.06 -2.23 0.18
N ARG A 77 3.59 -0.97 0.15
CA ARG A 77 4.08 0.05 -0.79
C ARG A 77 5.60 0.21 -0.75
N SER A 78 6.19 0.29 0.44
CA SER A 78 7.63 0.42 0.60
C SER A 78 8.38 -0.76 -0.02
N LEU A 79 7.88 -1.98 0.20
CA LEU A 79 8.46 -3.20 -0.39
C LEU A 79 8.26 -3.24 -1.91
N CYS A 80 7.05 -2.95 -2.39
CA CYS A 80 6.66 -2.97 -3.80
C CYS A 80 7.49 -2.01 -4.66
N LEU A 81 7.78 -0.81 -4.13
CA LEU A 81 8.55 0.22 -4.83
C LEU A 81 10.07 0.09 -4.66
N GLY A 82 10.55 -1.03 -4.11
CA GLY A 82 11.98 -1.35 -4.04
C GLY A 82 12.69 -0.66 -2.87
N GLY A 83 12.01 -0.53 -1.73
CA GLY A 83 12.55 0.09 -0.53
C GLY A 83 13.72 -0.68 0.08
N TYR A 84 13.80 -2.01 -0.06
CA TYR A 84 14.78 -2.87 0.61
C TYR A 84 15.42 -3.90 -0.36
N PRO A 85 16.58 -4.49 0.00
CA PRO A 85 17.17 -5.60 -0.77
C PRO A 85 16.21 -6.79 -0.92
N LYS A 86 16.47 -7.64 -1.93
CA LYS A 86 15.69 -8.85 -2.14
C LYS A 86 15.82 -9.78 -0.93
N ARG A 87 14.70 -10.43 -0.57
CA ARG A 87 14.70 -11.44 0.49
C ARG A 87 15.48 -12.69 0.02
N PRO A 88 16.29 -13.31 0.89
CA PRO A 88 16.94 -14.57 0.58
C PRO A 88 15.92 -15.71 0.42
N LEU A 89 16.32 -16.78 -0.25
CA LEU A 89 15.49 -17.99 -0.41
C LEU A 89 15.36 -18.78 0.90
N MET A 90 16.42 -18.81 1.70
CA MET A 90 16.45 -19.48 3.00
C MET A 90 16.09 -18.50 4.13
N PRO A 91 15.51 -18.98 5.26
CA PRO A 91 15.25 -18.13 6.42
C PRO A 91 16.51 -17.38 6.88
N GLY A 92 16.40 -16.05 7.03
CA GLY A 92 17.53 -15.19 7.41
C GLY A 92 17.43 -13.79 6.82
N GLY A 93 18.48 -12.99 7.06
CA GLY A 93 18.68 -11.70 6.41
C GLY A 93 19.46 -11.83 5.09
N PRO A 94 19.39 -10.82 4.20
CA PRO A 94 20.30 -10.73 3.06
C PRO A 94 21.77 -10.63 3.51
N ASP A 95 22.70 -10.87 2.59
CA ASP A 95 24.13 -10.74 2.86
C ASP A 95 24.45 -9.35 3.46
N LEU A 96 25.29 -9.34 4.50
CA LEU A 96 25.72 -8.11 5.18
C LEU A 96 26.36 -7.12 4.21
N ALA A 97 27.11 -7.61 3.21
CA ALA A 97 27.68 -6.77 2.17
C ALA A 97 26.60 -6.10 1.30
N GLU A 98 25.57 -6.85 0.91
CA GLU A 98 24.42 -6.30 0.16
C GLU A 98 23.64 -5.28 0.99
N MET A 99 23.44 -5.54 2.29
CA MET A 99 22.81 -4.60 3.21
C MET A 99 23.59 -3.30 3.36
N GLN A 100 24.92 -3.39 3.52
CA GLN A 100 25.77 -2.20 3.61
C GLN A 100 25.70 -1.37 2.31
N LYS A 101 25.79 -2.02 1.15
CA LYS A 101 25.64 -1.38 -0.16
C LYS A 101 24.29 -0.65 -0.29
N TRP A 102 23.21 -1.29 0.13
CA TRP A 102 21.88 -0.68 0.11
C TRP A 102 21.77 0.52 1.07
N LYS A 103 22.29 0.41 2.30
CA LYS A 103 22.30 1.51 3.28
C LYS A 103 23.00 2.75 2.70
N LEU A 104 24.19 2.57 2.12
CA LEU A 104 24.94 3.63 1.46
C LEU A 104 24.17 4.28 0.30
N ALA A 105 23.51 3.47 -0.54
CA ALA A 105 22.72 3.96 -1.67
C ALA A 105 21.44 4.70 -1.24
N ARG A 106 20.96 4.49 -0.02
CA ARG A 106 19.78 5.17 0.52
C ARG A 106 20.14 6.51 1.13
N THR A 107 21.20 6.57 1.92
CA THR A 107 21.70 7.83 2.54
C THR A 107 22.08 8.89 1.50
N ARG A 108 22.45 8.51 0.27
CA ARG A 108 22.74 9.45 -0.82
C ARG A 108 21.49 10.06 -1.48
N ARG A 109 20.30 9.52 -1.21
CA ARG A 109 19.03 9.96 -1.79
C ARG A 109 18.23 10.87 -0.86
N ASP A 110 18.63 10.94 0.41
CA ASP A 110 18.12 11.84 1.44
C ASP A 110 19.02 13.09 1.51
#